data_AF-A0A2H0YR56-F1
#
_entry.id   AF-A0A2H0YR56-F1
#
_cell.length_a   1.000
_cell.length_b   1.000
_cell.length_c   1.000
_cell.angle_alpha   90.00
_cell.angle_beta   90.00
_cell.angle_gamma   90.00
#
_symmetry.space_group_name_H-M   'P 1'
#
loop_
_entity.id
_entity.type
_entity.pdbx_description
1 polymer ?
#
loop_
_entity_poly.entity_id
_entity_poly.type
_entity_poly.pdbx_seq_one_letter_code
_entity_poly.pdbx_strand_id
1 'polypeptide(L)'
;MNIKMADNLPIEKQEKLDLNHVLSVPPEMAAWKADKVISGGGKNYGAFFKVGTLELQKIQGRQMYAAPLVYNGFMAWWRSDGTPGFVLVDAEDPNLDARLVILDRPMKYLPEGNWGDNLERYLYYRGYSNYTQYEQVFEVNDSLQPYYVVTLTKFSTGFTGEVVEKVLLVDPITGVIQPFVPGTTPQWVDRAFPRKLAIQYAEWWGKYIHGWWNQSIGGSKDVLKPVGGVILVYGNTEHPDFFIQMTSHTEKDQSLVGYFLFNSHRNEAMYYVIGAGTGKSFGHSASVEMLVEAREEVTTPKFHTSFITYYPNLYGEPTWVVPIISPNHLVEKITFVYAPNSQASNAVAIGSNKTEALSAYLELLAKARSEEIGKVPTDQANLMVAGGPVSRIGMVPLL
;
A
#
# COMPACT_ATOMS: atom_id res chain seq x y z
N MET A 1 -13.71 16.13 -5.93
CA MET A 1 -13.61 14.80 -5.32
C MET A 1 -15.01 14.29 -5.04
N ASN A 2 -15.37 13.10 -5.53
CA ASN A 2 -16.66 12.49 -5.24
C ASN A 2 -16.53 11.67 -3.95
N ILE A 3 -16.94 12.24 -2.82
CA ILE A 3 -16.84 11.59 -1.50
C ILE A 3 -18.20 11.03 -1.10
N LYS A 4 -18.19 9.77 -0.65
CA LYS A 4 -19.31 9.17 0.06
C LYS A 4 -18.91 8.93 1.52
N MET A 5 -19.82 9.22 2.43
CA MET A 5 -19.68 8.86 3.85
C MET A 5 -20.09 7.40 4.02
N ALA A 6 -19.35 6.66 4.84
CA ALA A 6 -19.69 5.29 5.20
C ALA A 6 -20.35 5.25 6.58
N ASP A 7 -21.49 4.58 6.68
CA ASP A 7 -22.21 4.40 7.95
C ASP A 7 -21.58 3.28 8.80
N ASN A 8 -20.92 2.31 8.18
CA ASN A 8 -20.25 1.17 8.80
C ASN A 8 -18.84 0.97 8.25
N LEU A 9 -17.99 0.26 9.00
CA LEU A 9 -16.68 -0.20 8.50
C LEU A 9 -16.84 -1.09 7.26
N PRO A 10 -15.83 -1.14 6.36
CA PRO A 10 -15.94 -1.85 5.07
C PRO A 10 -16.03 -3.39 5.17
N ILE A 11 -16.06 -3.95 6.38
CA ILE A 11 -16.01 -5.40 6.66
C ILE A 11 -17.10 -6.16 5.87
N GLU A 12 -18.32 -5.62 5.81
CA GLU A 12 -19.46 -6.27 5.14
C GLU A 12 -19.38 -6.25 3.61
N LYS A 13 -18.54 -5.39 3.02
CA LYS A 13 -18.43 -5.21 1.56
C LYS A 13 -17.15 -5.76 0.96
N GLN A 14 -16.25 -6.31 1.77
CA GLN A 14 -15.01 -6.92 1.32
C GLN A 14 -15.00 -8.41 1.68
N GLU A 15 -14.62 -9.28 0.74
CA GLU A 15 -14.34 -10.67 1.10
C GLU A 15 -13.13 -10.74 2.02
N LYS A 16 -13.10 -11.80 2.82
CA LYS A 16 -11.99 -12.10 3.73
C LYS A 16 -10.71 -12.28 2.91
N LEU A 17 -9.69 -11.47 3.19
CA LEU A 17 -8.39 -11.60 2.53
C LEU A 17 -7.72 -12.93 2.86
N ASP A 18 -7.16 -13.59 1.85
CA ASP A 18 -6.26 -14.73 2.04
C ASP A 18 -4.93 -14.27 2.67
N LEU A 19 -4.47 -15.01 3.68
CA LEU A 19 -3.18 -14.81 4.34
C LEU A 19 -2.01 -14.78 3.35
N ASN A 20 -2.11 -15.52 2.24
CA ASN A 20 -1.06 -15.54 1.22
C ASN A 20 -0.81 -14.16 0.60
N HIS A 21 -1.86 -13.35 0.44
CA HIS A 21 -1.80 -12.00 -0.12
C HIS A 21 -1.44 -10.91 0.90
N VAL A 22 -1.16 -11.28 2.16
CA VAL A 22 -0.63 -10.33 3.13
C VAL A 22 0.80 -9.97 2.75
N LEU A 23 1.08 -8.69 2.55
CA LEU A 23 2.42 -8.18 2.34
C LEU A 23 3.33 -8.47 3.53
N SER A 24 4.43 -9.15 3.26
CA SER A 24 5.45 -9.47 4.27
C SER A 24 6.84 -9.05 3.86
N VAL A 25 7.04 -8.53 2.65
CA VAL A 25 8.32 -8.00 2.17
C VAL A 25 8.26 -6.47 2.17
N PRO A 26 8.99 -5.82 3.08
CA PRO A 26 9.09 -4.37 3.12
C PRO A 26 9.88 -3.80 1.93
N PRO A 27 9.65 -2.52 1.54
CA PRO A 27 10.38 -1.87 0.46
C PRO A 27 11.90 -1.89 0.61
N GLU A 28 12.42 -1.82 1.84
CA GLU A 28 13.85 -1.91 2.10
C GLU A 28 14.44 -3.28 1.76
N MET A 29 13.76 -4.36 2.16
CA MET A 29 14.14 -5.73 1.78
C MET A 29 14.03 -5.89 0.26
N ALA A 30 12.99 -5.34 -0.35
CA ALA A 30 12.81 -5.39 -1.79
C ALA A 30 13.93 -4.65 -2.54
N ALA A 31 14.32 -3.46 -2.08
CA ALA A 31 15.44 -2.69 -2.61
C ALA A 31 16.76 -3.47 -2.49
N TRP A 32 17.03 -4.03 -1.31
CA TRP A 32 18.22 -4.87 -1.10
C TRP A 32 18.27 -6.08 -2.04
N LYS A 33 17.14 -6.79 -2.21
CA LYS A 33 17.04 -7.92 -3.16
C LYS A 33 17.26 -7.46 -4.60
N ALA A 34 16.68 -6.32 -4.99
CA ALA A 34 16.81 -5.80 -6.35
C ALA A 34 18.27 -5.40 -6.68
N ASP A 35 18.95 -4.73 -5.76
CA ASP A 35 20.36 -4.34 -5.91
C ASP A 35 21.30 -5.55 -5.99
N LYS A 36 21.01 -6.60 -5.21
CA LYS A 36 21.77 -7.86 -5.24
C LYS A 36 21.70 -8.53 -6.61
N VAL A 37 20.55 -8.49 -7.27
CA VAL A 37 20.37 -9.11 -8.60
C VAL A 37 21.14 -8.36 -9.70
N ILE A 38 21.20 -7.03 -9.62
CA ILE A 38 21.99 -6.23 -10.59
C ILE A 38 23.50 -6.45 -10.41
N SER A 39 23.96 -6.59 -9.17
CA SER A 39 25.38 -6.72 -8.85
C SER A 39 25.91 -8.16 -8.99
N GLY A 40 25.08 -9.18 -8.75
CA GLY A 40 25.51 -10.59 -8.70
C GLY A 40 25.43 -11.38 -10.03
N GLY A 41 24.82 -10.83 -11.08
CA GLY A 41 24.47 -11.57 -12.31
C GLY A 41 25.59 -11.80 -13.34
N GLY A 42 26.87 -11.56 -13.00
CA GLY A 42 28.03 -11.74 -13.91
C GLY A 42 28.10 -10.76 -15.10
N LYS A 43 27.02 -10.02 -15.38
CA LYS A 43 26.99 -8.87 -16.29
C LYS A 43 27.17 -7.61 -15.44
N ASN A 44 28.17 -6.78 -15.76
CA ASN A 44 28.48 -5.52 -15.06
C ASN A 44 27.40 -4.43 -15.28
N TYR A 45 26.12 -4.75 -15.09
CA TYR A 45 25.02 -3.79 -15.25
C TYR A 45 25.15 -2.61 -14.29
N GLY A 46 25.64 -2.84 -13.06
CA GLY A 46 25.86 -1.78 -12.05
C GLY A 46 26.78 -0.64 -12.50
N ALA A 47 27.62 -0.85 -13.53
CA ALA A 47 28.46 0.21 -14.07
C ALA A 47 27.67 1.25 -14.89
N PHE A 48 26.57 0.83 -15.53
CA PHE A 48 25.77 1.68 -16.44
C PHE A 48 24.34 1.90 -15.95
N PHE A 49 23.82 1.03 -15.12
CA PHE A 49 22.42 1.03 -14.70
C PHE A 49 22.31 0.85 -13.20
N LYS A 50 21.19 1.32 -12.64
CA LYS A 50 20.78 1.12 -11.25
C LYS A 50 19.30 0.77 -11.21
N VAL A 51 18.83 0.23 -10.08
CA VAL A 51 17.39 0.04 -9.83
C VAL A 51 16.74 1.44 -9.74
N GLY A 52 15.62 1.63 -10.46
CA GLY A 52 14.77 2.80 -10.32
C GLY A 52 13.86 2.73 -9.08
N THR A 53 12.81 3.54 -9.06
CA THR A 53 11.82 3.49 -7.97
C THR A 53 11.07 2.16 -8.00
N LEU A 54 10.98 1.48 -6.84
CA LEU A 54 10.16 0.29 -6.64
C LEU A 54 8.70 0.70 -6.45
N GLU A 55 7.84 0.20 -7.32
CA GLU A 55 6.41 0.44 -7.28
C GLU A 55 5.66 -0.86 -7.01
N LEU A 56 4.92 -0.88 -5.90
CA LEU A 56 4.05 -1.99 -5.52
C LEU A 56 2.82 -2.04 -6.43
N GLN A 57 2.62 -3.19 -7.07
CA GLN A 57 1.60 -3.44 -8.08
C GLN A 57 1.18 -4.93 -8.08
N LYS A 58 0.04 -5.25 -8.67
CA LYS A 58 -0.49 -6.60 -8.85
C LYS A 58 -0.12 -7.10 -10.25
N ILE A 59 0.75 -8.09 -10.31
CA ILE A 59 1.21 -8.72 -11.55
C ILE A 59 0.89 -10.21 -11.46
N GLN A 60 0.16 -10.74 -12.44
CA GLN A 60 -0.21 -12.16 -12.53
C GLN A 60 -0.88 -12.68 -11.24
N GLY A 61 -1.72 -11.85 -10.64
CA GLY A 61 -2.45 -12.18 -9.41
C GLY A 61 -1.64 -12.11 -8.11
N ARG A 62 -0.37 -11.71 -8.16
CA ARG A 62 0.49 -11.54 -6.97
C ARG A 62 0.85 -10.07 -6.78
N GLN A 63 0.98 -9.63 -5.53
CA GLN A 63 1.56 -8.32 -5.23
C GLN A 63 3.08 -8.37 -5.37
N MET A 64 3.62 -7.53 -6.24
CA MET A 64 5.02 -7.47 -6.64
C MET A 64 5.49 -6.01 -6.57
N TYR A 65 6.73 -5.79 -6.17
CA TYR A 65 7.43 -4.55 -6.48
C TYR A 65 8.05 -4.67 -7.87
N ALA A 66 7.78 -3.71 -8.76
CA ALA A 66 8.52 -3.59 -10.01
C ALA A 66 9.34 -2.30 -10.02
N ALA A 67 10.56 -2.36 -10.54
CA ALA A 67 11.39 -1.19 -10.75
C ALA A 67 12.10 -1.27 -12.10
N PRO A 68 12.06 -0.20 -12.92
CA PRO A 68 12.82 -0.17 -14.16
C PRO A 68 14.32 -0.14 -13.84
N LEU A 69 15.14 -0.71 -14.72
CA LEU A 69 16.54 -0.33 -14.77
C LEU A 69 16.63 1.07 -15.36
N VAL A 70 17.31 1.97 -14.65
CA VAL A 70 17.50 3.36 -15.06
C VAL A 70 18.98 3.66 -15.22
N TYR A 71 19.31 4.69 -16.00
CA TYR A 71 20.70 5.07 -16.24
C TYR A 71 21.42 5.49 -14.96
N ASN A 72 22.66 5.03 -14.80
CA ASN A 72 23.56 5.51 -13.75
C ASN A 72 24.29 6.79 -14.21
N GLY A 73 23.52 7.85 -14.42
CA GLY A 73 24.02 9.17 -14.82
C GLY A 73 24.17 9.38 -16.34
N PHE A 74 24.54 10.61 -16.71
CA PHE A 74 24.55 11.09 -18.10
C PHE A 74 25.47 10.25 -19.01
N MET A 75 26.67 9.91 -18.54
CA MET A 75 27.63 9.13 -19.34
C MET A 75 27.13 7.72 -19.65
N ALA A 76 26.34 7.13 -18.75
CA ALA A 76 25.75 5.82 -18.99
C ALA A 76 24.63 5.91 -20.03
N TRP A 77 23.77 6.94 -19.93
CA TRP A 77 22.77 7.25 -20.96
C TRP A 77 23.41 7.47 -22.33
N TRP A 78 24.43 8.33 -22.43
CA TRP A 78 25.08 8.65 -23.71
C TRP A 78 25.72 7.44 -24.41
N ARG A 79 26.18 6.44 -23.64
CA ARG A 79 26.85 5.25 -24.15
C ARG A 79 25.92 4.06 -24.39
N SER A 80 24.64 4.18 -24.05
CA SER A 80 23.68 3.07 -24.10
C SER A 80 22.53 3.41 -25.04
N ASP A 81 22.09 2.45 -25.85
CA ASP A 81 20.93 2.64 -26.74
C ASP A 81 19.57 2.65 -26.00
N GLY A 82 19.59 2.36 -24.69
CA GLY A 82 18.44 2.22 -23.82
C GLY A 82 18.81 1.49 -22.52
N THR A 83 17.85 1.27 -21.63
CA THR A 83 18.01 0.42 -20.45
C THR A 83 17.47 -0.99 -20.72
N PRO A 84 18.09 -2.06 -20.18
CA PRO A 84 17.88 -3.40 -20.71
C PRO A 84 16.63 -4.12 -20.17
N GLY A 85 15.93 -3.56 -19.18
CA GLY A 85 14.80 -4.24 -18.54
C GLY A 85 14.44 -3.70 -17.17
N PHE A 86 13.86 -4.55 -16.33
CA PHE A 86 13.35 -4.18 -15.01
C PHE A 86 13.50 -5.33 -14.02
N VAL A 87 13.42 -5.01 -12.73
CA VAL A 87 13.47 -5.99 -11.64
C VAL A 87 12.06 -6.18 -11.07
N LEU A 88 11.72 -7.43 -10.77
CA LEU A 88 10.53 -7.82 -10.01
C LEU A 88 10.95 -8.41 -8.68
N VAL A 89 10.27 -8.02 -7.61
CA VAL A 89 10.46 -8.58 -6.27
C VAL A 89 9.10 -8.96 -5.71
N ASP A 90 8.97 -10.18 -5.22
CA ASP A 90 7.73 -10.62 -4.59
C ASP A 90 7.49 -9.84 -3.28
N ALA A 91 6.29 -9.26 -3.14
CA ALA A 91 5.93 -8.47 -1.97
C ALA A 91 5.27 -9.33 -0.86
N GLU A 92 4.84 -10.54 -1.22
CA GLU A 92 4.08 -11.48 -0.40
C GLU A 92 4.95 -12.60 0.21
N ASP A 93 6.11 -12.93 -0.35
CA ASP A 93 6.99 -13.99 0.14
C ASP A 93 8.46 -13.51 0.31
N PRO A 94 8.97 -13.42 1.56
CA PRO A 94 10.34 -12.99 1.81
C PRO A 94 11.39 -14.01 1.37
N ASN A 95 11.02 -15.26 1.07
CA ASN A 95 11.96 -16.30 0.65
C ASN A 95 12.24 -16.30 -0.85
N LEU A 96 11.39 -15.65 -1.65
CA LEU A 96 11.59 -15.58 -3.09
C LEU A 96 12.64 -14.52 -3.44
N ASP A 97 13.61 -14.92 -4.27
CA ASP A 97 14.62 -13.99 -4.79
C ASP A 97 14.01 -13.00 -5.79
N ALA A 98 14.64 -11.84 -5.93
CA ALA A 98 14.29 -10.90 -6.98
C ALA A 98 14.62 -11.47 -8.36
N ARG A 99 13.83 -11.09 -9.37
CA ARG A 99 13.98 -11.53 -10.76
C ARG A 99 14.33 -10.33 -11.65
N LEU A 100 15.42 -10.45 -12.39
CA LEU A 100 15.73 -9.51 -13.48
C LEU A 100 15.05 -9.97 -14.76
N VAL A 101 14.16 -9.15 -15.31
CA VAL A 101 13.53 -9.35 -16.61
C VAL A 101 14.30 -8.53 -17.65
N ILE A 102 14.95 -9.23 -18.58
CA ILE A 102 15.64 -8.60 -19.72
C ILE A 102 14.69 -8.58 -20.90
N LEU A 103 14.59 -7.41 -21.54
CA LEU A 103 13.72 -7.19 -22.69
C LEU A 103 14.49 -7.43 -23.99
N ASP A 104 13.77 -7.84 -25.04
CA ASP A 104 14.34 -8.04 -26.38
C ASP A 104 14.84 -6.74 -27.01
N ARG A 105 14.18 -5.63 -26.67
CA ARG A 105 14.56 -4.27 -27.06
C ARG A 105 14.68 -3.39 -25.82
N PRO A 106 15.68 -2.51 -25.76
CA PRO A 106 15.90 -1.71 -24.58
C PRO A 106 14.84 -0.61 -24.45
N MET A 107 14.55 -0.23 -23.21
CA MET A 107 13.68 0.91 -22.89
C MET A 107 14.44 2.21 -23.16
N LYS A 108 13.85 3.10 -23.94
CA LYS A 108 14.45 4.37 -24.35
C LYS A 108 13.82 5.57 -23.66
N TYR A 109 12.50 5.57 -23.48
CA TYR A 109 11.77 6.69 -22.92
C TYR A 109 11.55 6.50 -21.41
N LEU A 110 12.37 7.15 -20.60
CA LEU A 110 12.34 7.06 -19.13
C LEU A 110 12.45 8.45 -18.49
N PRO A 111 11.93 8.66 -17.26
CA PRO A 111 12.12 9.91 -16.52
C PRO A 111 13.60 10.32 -16.38
N GLU A 112 14.50 9.35 -16.23
CA GLU A 112 15.94 9.54 -16.09
C GLU A 112 16.69 9.67 -17.43
N GLY A 113 16.00 9.51 -18.56
CA GLY A 113 16.56 9.77 -19.88
C GLY A 113 16.94 11.24 -20.04
N ASN A 114 17.84 11.54 -20.98
CA ASN A 114 18.20 12.93 -21.31
C ASN A 114 17.60 13.36 -22.66
N TRP A 115 17.39 14.66 -22.82
CA TRP A 115 16.91 15.27 -24.07
C TRP A 115 15.59 14.65 -24.58
N GLY A 116 15.61 14.03 -25.77
CA GLY A 116 14.43 13.41 -26.39
C GLY A 116 14.03 12.06 -25.78
N ASP A 117 14.91 11.47 -24.98
CA ASP A 117 14.67 10.20 -24.26
C ASP A 117 14.06 10.44 -22.87
N ASN A 118 14.19 11.68 -22.36
CA ASN A 118 13.52 12.08 -21.14
C ASN A 118 12.01 12.03 -21.35
N LEU A 119 11.31 11.21 -20.56
CA LEU A 119 9.87 10.95 -20.72
C LEU A 119 9.04 12.23 -20.67
N GLU A 120 9.34 13.14 -19.74
CA GLU A 120 8.61 14.39 -19.60
C GLU A 120 8.73 15.28 -20.85
N ARG A 121 9.97 15.46 -21.34
CA ARG A 121 10.24 16.21 -22.58
C ARG A 121 9.66 15.53 -23.80
N TYR A 122 9.74 14.20 -23.86
CA TYR A 122 9.16 13.42 -24.94
C TYR A 122 7.66 13.67 -25.05
N LEU A 123 6.93 13.61 -23.94
CA LEU A 123 5.50 13.91 -23.88
C LEU A 123 5.20 15.37 -24.22
N TYR A 124 6.03 16.30 -23.75
CA TYR A 124 5.90 17.73 -24.08
C TYR A 124 5.92 17.95 -25.60
N TYR A 125 6.90 17.40 -26.32
CA TYR A 125 7.02 17.53 -27.78
C TYR A 125 5.98 16.73 -28.57
N ARG A 126 5.22 15.86 -27.91
CA ARG A 126 4.14 15.06 -28.49
C ARG A 126 2.74 15.66 -28.24
N GLY A 127 2.68 16.92 -27.81
CA GLY A 127 1.43 17.68 -27.71
C GLY A 127 0.76 17.64 -26.34
N TYR A 128 1.48 17.22 -25.29
CA TYR A 128 1.00 17.26 -23.90
C TYR A 128 1.56 18.45 -23.10
N SER A 129 2.12 19.45 -23.79
CA SER A 129 2.72 20.66 -23.18
C SER A 129 1.74 21.58 -22.47
N ASN A 130 0.44 21.44 -22.72
CA ASN A 130 -0.64 22.21 -22.09
C ASN A 130 -1.21 21.54 -20.82
N TYR A 131 -0.57 20.48 -20.33
CA TYR A 131 -0.92 19.79 -19.08
C TYR A 131 0.27 19.80 -18.12
N THR A 132 -0.02 19.75 -16.82
CA THR A 132 0.99 19.40 -15.83
C THR A 132 1.15 17.88 -15.81
N GLN A 133 2.38 17.39 -15.97
CA GLN A 133 2.69 15.96 -15.82
C GLN A 133 2.93 15.66 -14.34
N TYR A 134 1.88 15.28 -13.63
CA TYR A 134 1.85 15.29 -12.17
C TYR A 134 2.61 14.13 -11.53
N GLU A 135 2.46 12.93 -12.10
CA GLU A 135 3.14 11.71 -11.62
C GLU A 135 3.42 10.78 -12.81
N GLN A 136 4.59 10.12 -12.78
CA GLN A 136 5.04 9.13 -13.78
C GLN A 136 5.39 7.85 -13.02
N VAL A 137 4.56 6.82 -13.14
CA VAL A 137 4.68 5.56 -12.38
C VAL A 137 5.09 4.45 -13.32
N PHE A 138 6.07 3.63 -12.94
CA PHE A 138 6.43 2.45 -13.72
C PHE A 138 5.53 1.27 -13.33
N GLU A 139 4.77 0.76 -14.30
CA GLU A 139 3.93 -0.42 -14.12
C GLU A 139 4.18 -1.45 -15.22
N VAL A 140 3.92 -2.70 -14.90
CA VAL A 140 4.16 -3.86 -15.75
C VAL A 140 2.87 -4.65 -15.82
N ASN A 141 2.40 -4.92 -17.04
CA ASN A 141 1.18 -5.70 -17.19
C ASN A 141 1.41 -7.20 -16.94
N ASP A 142 0.34 -7.99 -16.96
CA ASP A 142 0.41 -9.44 -16.74
C ASP A 142 1.21 -10.23 -17.80
N SER A 143 1.48 -9.61 -18.96
CA SER A 143 2.34 -10.17 -20.01
C SER A 143 3.82 -9.76 -19.85
N LEU A 144 4.17 -9.12 -18.73
CA LEU A 144 5.51 -8.59 -18.44
C LEU A 144 5.97 -7.50 -19.42
N GLN A 145 5.03 -6.78 -20.03
CA GLN A 145 5.32 -5.60 -20.84
C GLN A 145 5.33 -4.36 -19.93
N PRO A 146 6.44 -3.60 -19.90
CA PRO A 146 6.53 -2.37 -19.10
C PRO A 146 5.78 -1.20 -19.75
N TYR A 147 5.28 -0.31 -18.90
CA TYR A 147 4.67 0.96 -19.24
C TYR A 147 5.04 2.03 -18.21
N TYR A 148 5.07 3.29 -18.64
CA TYR A 148 4.90 4.40 -17.73
C TYR A 148 3.45 4.87 -17.75
N VAL A 149 2.82 4.85 -16.58
CA VAL A 149 1.51 5.44 -16.32
C VAL A 149 1.74 6.91 -15.94
N VAL A 150 1.40 7.82 -16.84
CA VAL A 150 1.63 9.26 -16.66
C VAL A 150 0.31 9.97 -16.45
N THR A 151 0.17 10.60 -15.29
CA THR A 151 -1.05 11.35 -14.96
C THR A 151 -0.92 12.81 -15.36
N LEU A 152 -1.88 13.31 -16.12
CA LEU A 152 -1.94 14.69 -16.58
C LEU A 152 -3.03 15.46 -15.85
N THR A 153 -2.67 16.62 -15.31
CA THR A 153 -3.59 17.51 -14.59
C THR A 153 -3.70 18.88 -15.23
N LYS A 154 -4.78 19.59 -14.87
CA LYS A 154 -4.96 21.03 -15.08
C LYS A 154 -5.51 21.69 -13.83
N PHE A 155 -5.22 22.96 -13.64
CA PHE A 155 -5.84 23.76 -12.58
C PHE A 155 -7.31 24.04 -12.92
N SER A 156 -8.20 23.85 -11.96
CA SER A 156 -9.61 24.20 -12.09
C SER A 156 -9.82 25.71 -12.05
N THR A 157 -9.02 26.43 -11.25
CA THR A 157 -9.17 27.86 -11.03
C THR A 157 -7.81 28.54 -10.97
N GLY A 158 -7.47 29.36 -11.97
CA GLY A 158 -6.18 30.03 -12.01
C GLY A 158 -5.01 29.03 -11.93
N PHE A 159 -4.28 29.06 -10.82
CA PHE A 159 -3.15 28.15 -10.52
C PHE A 159 -3.43 27.22 -9.32
N THR A 160 -4.71 26.99 -8.98
CA THR A 160 -5.11 26.14 -7.85
C THR A 160 -6.18 25.14 -8.27
N GLY A 161 -6.37 24.10 -7.45
CA GLY A 161 -7.38 23.07 -7.69
C GLY A 161 -7.01 22.15 -8.85
N GLU A 162 -5.87 21.46 -8.78
CA GLU A 162 -5.50 20.50 -9.83
C GLU A 162 -6.53 19.40 -9.97
N VAL A 163 -6.91 19.09 -11.21
CA VAL A 163 -7.85 18.04 -11.59
C VAL A 163 -7.18 17.13 -12.60
N VAL A 164 -7.35 15.82 -12.43
CA VAL A 164 -6.86 14.83 -13.38
C VAL A 164 -7.71 14.89 -14.65
N GLU A 165 -7.06 15.13 -15.78
CA GLU A 165 -7.68 15.26 -17.10
C GLU A 165 -7.46 14.01 -17.95
N LYS A 166 -6.26 13.43 -17.90
CA LYS A 166 -5.87 12.27 -18.70
C LYS A 166 -4.90 11.39 -17.96
N VAL A 167 -4.89 10.12 -18.33
CA VAL A 167 -3.86 9.16 -17.94
C VAL A 167 -3.26 8.60 -19.21
N LEU A 168 -1.94 8.67 -19.36
CA LEU A 168 -1.24 8.13 -20.52
C LEU A 168 -0.58 6.82 -20.14
N LEU A 169 -0.75 5.80 -20.98
CA LEU A 169 0.15 4.65 -20.99
C LEU A 169 1.20 4.86 -22.06
N VAL A 170 2.45 4.93 -21.65
CA VAL A 170 3.59 5.11 -22.55
C VAL A 170 4.40 3.82 -22.57
N ASP A 171 4.53 3.22 -23.74
CA ASP A 171 5.46 2.10 -23.95
C ASP A 171 6.89 2.69 -23.98
N PRO A 172 7.75 2.37 -23.00
CA PRO A 172 9.08 2.95 -22.91
C PRO A 172 10.04 2.43 -23.99
N ILE A 173 9.69 1.34 -24.68
CA ILE A 173 10.49 0.74 -25.77
C ILE A 173 10.16 1.43 -27.10
N THR A 174 8.88 1.55 -27.43
CA THR A 174 8.44 2.08 -28.74
C THR A 174 8.13 3.58 -28.72
N GLY A 175 7.86 4.14 -27.55
CA GLY A 175 7.38 5.52 -27.41
C GLY A 175 5.93 5.71 -27.82
N VAL A 176 5.16 4.64 -28.05
CA VAL A 176 3.72 4.72 -28.30
C VAL A 176 3.02 5.26 -27.05
N ILE A 177 2.16 6.24 -27.25
CA ILE A 177 1.39 6.91 -26.19
C ILE A 177 -0.08 6.60 -26.38
N GLN A 178 -0.70 6.00 -25.38
CA GLN A 178 -2.12 5.68 -25.36
C GLN A 178 -2.83 6.54 -24.31
N PRO A 179 -3.63 7.54 -24.71
CA PRO A 179 -4.36 8.37 -23.77
C PRO A 179 -5.67 7.72 -23.31
N PHE A 180 -5.95 7.82 -22.02
CA PHE A 180 -7.18 7.38 -21.38
C PHE A 180 -7.83 8.53 -20.59
N VAL A 181 -9.15 8.45 -20.47
CA VAL A 181 -9.91 9.25 -19.50
C VAL A 181 -9.75 8.60 -18.11
N PRO A 182 -9.66 9.36 -17.02
CA PRO A 182 -9.57 8.79 -15.67
C PRO A 182 -10.67 7.76 -15.41
N GLY A 183 -10.31 6.60 -14.86
CA GLY A 183 -11.24 5.49 -14.61
C GLY A 183 -11.52 4.57 -15.80
N THR A 184 -10.91 4.81 -16.97
CA THR A 184 -11.06 3.97 -18.19
C THR A 184 -9.76 3.26 -18.61
N THR A 185 -8.72 3.34 -17.78
CA THR A 185 -7.47 2.61 -18.00
C THR A 185 -7.70 1.10 -17.96
N PRO A 186 -6.83 0.30 -18.60
CA PRO A 186 -6.88 -1.16 -18.51
C PRO A 186 -6.85 -1.66 -17.05
N GLN A 187 -7.45 -2.82 -16.81
CA GLN A 187 -7.62 -3.37 -15.46
C GLN A 187 -6.30 -3.64 -14.72
N TRP A 188 -5.24 -4.00 -15.45
CA TRP A 188 -3.92 -4.30 -14.88
C TRP A 188 -3.18 -3.06 -14.39
N VAL A 189 -3.60 -1.86 -14.80
CA VAL A 189 -3.07 -0.62 -14.23
C VAL A 189 -3.53 -0.59 -12.78
N ASP A 190 -2.66 -0.20 -11.86
CA ASP A 190 -3.01 -0.10 -10.43
C ASP A 190 -3.09 1.35 -9.97
N ARG A 191 -2.30 2.26 -10.55
CA ARG A 191 -2.25 3.68 -10.14
C ARG A 191 -2.38 4.61 -11.32
N ALA A 192 -3.64 4.89 -11.66
CA ALA A 192 -3.99 5.93 -12.63
C ALA A 192 -4.25 7.30 -11.99
N PHE A 193 -4.54 7.35 -10.67
CA PHE A 193 -4.74 8.57 -9.90
C PHE A 193 -3.52 8.87 -9.02
N PRO A 194 -3.03 10.12 -8.91
CA PRO A 194 -1.78 10.40 -8.21
C PRO A 194 -1.92 10.36 -6.69
N ARG A 195 -0.93 9.76 -6.02
CA ARG A 195 -0.94 9.63 -4.55
C ARG A 195 -0.97 10.99 -3.86
N LYS A 196 -0.11 11.92 -4.29
CA LYS A 196 0.00 13.26 -3.69
C LYS A 196 -1.28 14.08 -3.89
N LEU A 197 -1.93 13.91 -5.03
CA LEU A 197 -3.19 14.59 -5.31
C LEU A 197 -4.33 14.04 -4.45
N ALA A 198 -4.37 12.73 -4.20
CA ALA A 198 -5.34 12.12 -3.29
C ALA A 198 -5.18 12.65 -1.84
N ILE A 199 -3.94 12.77 -1.34
CA ILE A 199 -3.66 13.39 -0.04
C ILE A 199 -4.14 14.84 -0.02
N GLN A 200 -3.79 15.62 -1.05
CA GLN A 200 -4.18 17.02 -1.14
C GLN A 200 -5.70 17.20 -1.16
N TYR A 201 -6.42 16.33 -1.85
CA TYR A 201 -7.88 16.33 -1.85
C TYR A 201 -8.47 15.99 -0.48
N ALA A 202 -7.92 14.99 0.21
CA ALA A 202 -8.31 14.66 1.58
C ALA A 202 -8.01 15.80 2.56
N GLU A 203 -6.89 16.51 2.39
CA GLU A 203 -6.53 17.70 3.16
C GLU A 203 -7.53 18.83 2.93
N TRP A 204 -7.85 19.16 1.67
CA TRP A 204 -8.85 20.18 1.36
C TRP A 204 -10.22 19.82 1.93
N TRP A 205 -10.63 18.57 1.81
CA TRP A 205 -11.89 18.12 2.40
C TRP A 205 -11.89 18.28 3.92
N GLY A 206 -10.85 17.80 4.62
CA GLY A 206 -10.75 17.88 6.08
C GLY A 206 -10.69 19.32 6.58
N LYS A 207 -9.96 20.18 5.86
CA LYS A 207 -9.82 21.61 6.14
C LYS A 207 -11.14 22.37 6.02
N TYR A 208 -12.00 21.98 5.07
CA TYR A 208 -13.22 22.70 4.73
C TYR A 208 -14.51 21.90 4.98
N ILE A 209 -14.47 20.87 5.85
CA ILE A 209 -15.60 19.98 6.12
C ILE A 209 -16.87 20.72 6.59
N HIS A 210 -16.71 21.85 7.28
CA HIS A 210 -17.79 22.75 7.70
C HIS A 210 -17.75 24.11 6.99
N GLY A 211 -17.15 24.15 5.79
CA GLY A 211 -17.01 25.34 4.97
C GLY A 211 -15.90 26.28 5.41
N TRP A 212 -15.68 27.31 4.58
CA TRP A 212 -14.58 28.26 4.73
C TRP A 212 -14.65 29.06 6.04
N TRP A 213 -15.85 29.51 6.45
CA TRP A 213 -16.01 30.32 7.66
C TRP A 213 -15.61 29.58 8.93
N ASN A 214 -15.95 28.29 9.06
CA ASN A 214 -15.54 27.47 10.20
C ASN A 214 -14.02 27.41 10.32
N GLN A 215 -13.34 27.22 9.19
CA GLN A 215 -11.90 27.11 9.18
C GLN A 215 -11.16 28.44 9.33
N SER A 216 -11.70 29.53 8.80
CA SER A 216 -10.99 30.81 8.78
C SER A 216 -11.25 31.68 9.99
N ILE A 217 -12.45 31.60 10.60
CA ILE A 217 -12.88 32.54 11.65
C ILE A 217 -13.65 31.82 12.79
N GLY A 218 -14.23 30.64 12.51
CA GLY A 218 -15.11 29.90 13.43
C GLY A 218 -14.41 28.98 14.43
N GLY A 219 -13.11 29.17 14.68
CA GLY A 219 -12.37 28.38 15.67
C GLY A 219 -11.98 26.96 15.25
N SER A 220 -12.10 26.63 13.95
CA SER A 220 -11.65 25.34 13.37
C SER A 220 -12.26 24.10 14.04
N LYS A 221 -13.56 24.17 14.37
CA LYS A 221 -14.29 23.04 14.96
C LYS A 221 -14.29 21.84 14.01
N ASP A 222 -13.96 20.66 14.54
CA ASP A 222 -13.97 19.35 13.85
C ASP A 222 -13.16 19.32 12.53
N VAL A 223 -12.16 20.20 12.41
CA VAL A 223 -11.27 20.25 11.25
C VAL A 223 -10.27 19.11 11.31
N LEU A 224 -10.10 18.44 10.18
CA LEU A 224 -9.26 17.26 10.05
C LEU A 224 -8.08 17.52 9.12
N LYS A 225 -7.00 16.77 9.33
CA LYS A 225 -5.85 16.76 8.43
C LYS A 225 -5.35 15.33 8.21
N PRO A 226 -4.78 15.02 7.02
CA PRO A 226 -4.07 13.78 6.81
C PRO A 226 -2.89 13.65 7.76
N VAL A 227 -2.59 12.42 8.20
CA VAL A 227 -1.38 12.10 8.98
C VAL A 227 -0.63 10.95 8.32
N GLY A 228 0.70 11.07 8.26
CA GLY A 228 1.55 10.10 7.57
C GLY A 228 1.41 10.13 6.04
N GLY A 229 1.87 9.04 5.40
CA GLY A 229 1.73 8.84 3.96
C GLY A 229 0.46 8.07 3.59
N VAL A 230 0.31 7.84 2.29
CA VAL A 230 -0.71 6.90 1.76
C VAL A 230 -0.18 5.49 1.81
N ILE A 231 -1.03 4.59 2.29
CA ILE A 231 -0.80 3.14 2.23
C ILE A 231 -1.64 2.60 1.07
N LEU A 232 -1.03 1.79 0.20
CA LEU A 232 -1.80 1.09 -0.82
C LEU A 232 -2.48 -0.12 -0.19
N VAL A 233 -3.79 -0.24 -0.36
CA VAL A 233 -4.59 -1.32 0.16
C VAL A 233 -5.12 -2.14 -1.00
N TYR A 234 -4.56 -3.34 -1.14
CA TYR A 234 -5.10 -4.37 -2.02
C TYR A 234 -6.21 -5.08 -1.28
N GLY A 235 -7.43 -4.57 -1.42
CA GLY A 235 -8.64 -5.26 -1.01
C GLY A 235 -9.10 -6.26 -2.07
N ASN A 236 -10.38 -6.62 -2.00
CA ASN A 236 -11.02 -7.48 -3.00
C ASN A 236 -11.66 -6.70 -4.17
N THR A 237 -11.33 -5.42 -4.29
CA THR A 237 -11.76 -4.54 -5.37
C THR A 237 -10.93 -4.80 -6.64
N GLU A 238 -11.46 -4.43 -7.80
CA GLU A 238 -10.74 -4.58 -9.07
C GLU A 238 -9.42 -3.81 -9.10
N HIS A 239 -9.34 -2.71 -8.35
CA HIS A 239 -8.18 -1.83 -8.23
C HIS A 239 -7.85 -1.57 -6.76
N PRO A 240 -6.59 -1.25 -6.42
CA PRO A 240 -6.23 -0.89 -5.06
C PRO A 240 -6.87 0.43 -4.63
N ASP A 241 -6.93 0.65 -3.31
CA ASP A 241 -7.32 1.92 -2.73
C ASP A 241 -6.12 2.56 -2.03
N PHE A 242 -6.04 3.89 -2.08
CA PHE A 242 -5.20 4.69 -1.20
C PHE A 242 -5.89 4.83 0.15
N PHE A 243 -5.29 4.25 1.18
CA PHE A 243 -5.68 4.48 2.55
C PHE A 243 -5.03 5.75 3.08
N ILE A 244 -5.86 6.77 3.36
CA ILE A 244 -5.45 8.08 3.85
C ILE A 244 -5.97 8.25 5.27
N GLN A 245 -5.06 8.34 6.23
CA GLN A 245 -5.36 8.47 7.65
C GLN A 245 -5.71 9.92 7.97
N MET A 246 -6.80 10.16 8.70
CA MET A 246 -7.24 11.50 9.11
C MET A 246 -7.26 11.63 10.64
N THR A 247 -6.62 12.69 11.13
CA THR A 247 -6.63 13.05 12.55
C THR A 247 -7.15 14.48 12.74
N SER A 248 -7.36 14.88 13.99
CA SER A 248 -7.70 16.25 14.35
C SER A 248 -6.60 17.22 13.89
N HIS A 249 -6.99 18.43 13.53
CA HIS A 249 -6.03 19.47 13.18
C HIS A 249 -5.04 19.79 14.33
N THR A 250 -5.44 19.55 15.59
CA THR A 250 -4.60 19.76 16.78
C THR A 250 -3.49 18.71 16.87
N GLU A 251 -2.23 19.15 16.93
CA GLU A 251 -1.01 18.34 16.75
C GLU A 251 -0.70 17.27 17.81
N LYS A 252 -1.56 17.05 18.80
CA LYS A 252 -1.25 16.19 19.96
C LYS A 252 -1.84 14.77 19.89
N ASP A 253 -2.72 14.48 18.94
CA ASP A 253 -3.46 13.22 18.94
C ASP A 253 -2.77 12.13 18.12
N GLN A 254 -2.39 11.04 18.80
CA GLN A 254 -1.84 9.82 18.17
C GLN A 254 -2.91 8.90 17.58
N SER A 255 -4.18 9.30 17.67
CA SER A 255 -5.36 8.53 17.26
C SER A 255 -5.94 9.04 15.94
N LEU A 256 -6.60 8.14 15.23
CA LEU A 256 -7.38 8.47 14.04
C LEU A 256 -8.80 8.92 14.42
N VAL A 257 -9.25 9.99 13.80
CA VAL A 257 -10.67 10.40 13.83
C VAL A 257 -11.45 9.70 12.72
N GLY A 258 -10.78 9.37 11.62
CA GLY A 258 -11.30 8.56 10.52
C GLY A 258 -10.25 8.32 9.45
N TYR A 259 -10.63 7.72 8.33
CA TYR A 259 -9.75 7.53 7.19
C TYR A 259 -10.53 7.49 5.88
N PHE A 260 -9.84 7.74 4.76
CA PHE A 260 -10.36 7.49 3.43
C PHE A 260 -9.84 6.16 2.89
N LEU A 261 -10.70 5.45 2.16
CA LEU A 261 -10.29 4.58 1.06
C LEU A 261 -10.58 5.34 -0.23
N PHE A 262 -9.52 5.86 -0.86
CA PHE A 262 -9.59 6.63 -2.09
C PHE A 262 -9.19 5.74 -3.27
N ASN A 263 -10.04 5.63 -4.27
CA ASN A 263 -9.81 4.76 -5.41
C ASN A 263 -8.57 5.18 -6.21
N SER A 264 -7.59 4.29 -6.40
CA SER A 264 -6.35 4.64 -7.10
C SER A 264 -6.52 4.84 -8.62
N HIS A 265 -7.72 4.65 -9.17
CA HIS A 265 -8.04 4.85 -10.59
C HIS A 265 -8.92 6.05 -10.87
N ARG A 266 -9.76 6.41 -9.91
CA ARG A 266 -10.87 7.36 -10.08
C ARG A 266 -10.85 8.41 -8.98
N ASN A 267 -11.45 9.55 -9.27
CA ASN A 267 -11.62 10.63 -8.28
C ASN A 267 -12.81 10.33 -7.32
N GLU A 268 -12.77 9.17 -6.69
CA GLU A 268 -13.83 8.63 -5.83
C GLU A 268 -13.21 8.16 -4.51
N ALA A 269 -13.85 8.49 -3.39
CA ALA A 269 -13.40 8.00 -2.10
C ALA A 269 -14.56 7.75 -1.14
N MET A 270 -14.35 6.79 -0.24
CA MET A 270 -15.19 6.55 0.92
C MET A 270 -14.50 7.00 2.19
N TYR A 271 -15.18 7.80 3.00
CA TYR A 271 -14.70 8.21 4.31
C TYR A 271 -15.35 7.40 5.43
N TYR A 272 -14.53 6.84 6.32
CA TYR A 272 -14.95 6.04 7.46
C TYR A 272 -14.64 6.79 8.76
N VAL A 273 -15.67 6.99 9.57
CA VAL A 273 -15.55 7.65 10.88
C VAL A 273 -15.14 6.63 11.94
N ILE A 274 -14.14 6.97 12.75
CA ILE A 274 -13.69 6.16 13.91
C ILE A 274 -14.05 6.82 15.24
N GLY A 275 -14.30 8.14 15.26
CA GLY A 275 -14.33 9.00 16.46
C GLY A 275 -15.26 8.66 17.64
N ALA A 276 -15.34 9.60 18.59
CA ALA A 276 -16.02 9.43 19.88
C ALA A 276 -17.47 8.93 19.74
N GLY A 277 -17.75 7.76 20.32
CA GLY A 277 -19.05 7.09 20.27
C GLY A 277 -19.04 5.72 19.58
N THR A 278 -17.99 5.38 18.82
CA THR A 278 -17.83 4.03 18.23
C THR A 278 -17.34 2.98 19.22
N GLY A 279 -16.77 3.41 20.35
CA GLY A 279 -16.05 2.54 21.30
C GLY A 279 -14.70 2.03 20.80
N LYS A 280 -14.20 2.53 19.65
CA LYS A 280 -12.96 2.08 19.00
C LYS A 280 -11.86 3.13 19.16
N SER A 281 -10.62 2.67 19.23
CA SER A 281 -9.41 3.48 19.39
C SER A 281 -8.35 3.06 18.37
N PHE A 282 -8.46 3.58 17.15
CA PHE A 282 -7.46 3.33 16.11
C PHE A 282 -6.27 4.26 16.31
N GLY A 283 -5.08 3.68 16.38
CA GLY A 283 -3.83 4.40 16.19
C GLY A 283 -3.57 4.75 14.74
N HIS A 284 -2.90 5.88 14.50
CA HIS A 284 -2.27 6.10 13.21
C HIS A 284 -1.07 5.16 13.04
N SER A 285 -0.59 4.99 11.81
CA SER A 285 0.44 4.03 11.45
C SER A 285 1.70 4.14 12.32
N ALA A 286 2.21 5.34 12.54
CA ALA A 286 3.39 5.55 13.39
C ALA A 286 3.18 5.18 14.88
N SER A 287 1.98 5.37 15.44
CA SER A 287 1.71 4.98 16.83
C SER A 287 1.50 3.46 16.94
N VAL A 288 1.01 2.81 15.89
CA VAL A 288 0.99 1.34 15.79
C VAL A 288 2.41 0.79 15.69
N GLU A 289 3.29 1.40 14.90
CA GLU A 289 4.70 1.00 14.81
C GLU A 289 5.40 1.10 16.16
N MET A 290 5.24 2.22 16.88
CA MET A 290 5.77 2.39 18.23
C MET A 290 5.22 1.34 19.22
N LEU A 291 3.93 0.99 19.10
CA LEU A 291 3.32 -0.03 19.94
C LEU A 291 3.93 -1.41 19.68
N VAL A 292 4.22 -1.75 18.43
CA VAL A 292 4.88 -3.00 18.05
C VAL A 292 6.33 -3.00 18.51
N GLU A 293 7.05 -1.89 18.35
CA GLU A 293 8.45 -1.74 18.78
C GLU A 293 8.62 -1.94 20.29
N ALA A 294 7.65 -1.47 21.10
CA ALA A 294 7.71 -1.58 22.56
C ALA A 294 7.47 -3.01 23.11
N ARG A 295 7.22 -4.01 22.25
CA ARG A 295 6.94 -5.39 22.64
C ARG A 295 8.21 -6.12 23.06
N GLU A 296 8.16 -6.85 24.17
CA GLU A 296 9.30 -7.64 24.66
C GLU A 296 9.77 -8.70 23.65
N GLU A 297 8.84 -9.19 22.82
CA GLU A 297 9.15 -10.14 21.75
C GLU A 297 9.98 -9.50 20.63
N VAL A 298 10.07 -8.17 20.56
CA VAL A 298 10.88 -7.42 19.59
C VAL A 298 12.22 -7.08 20.23
N THR A 299 13.18 -7.99 20.07
CA THR A 299 14.51 -7.89 20.71
C THR A 299 15.51 -7.06 19.92
N THR A 300 15.13 -6.53 18.74
CA THR A 300 16.04 -5.92 17.77
C THR A 300 16.21 -4.43 18.08
N PRO A 301 17.37 -3.96 18.60
CA PRO A 301 17.54 -2.62 19.16
C PRO A 301 17.69 -1.49 18.10
N LYS A 302 17.32 -1.76 16.85
CA LYS A 302 17.32 -0.83 15.71
C LYS A 302 16.21 -1.22 14.75
N PHE A 303 15.00 -1.27 15.29
CA PHE A 303 13.81 -1.54 14.51
C PHE A 303 13.63 -0.43 13.47
N HIS A 304 13.64 -0.82 12.19
CA HIS A 304 13.25 0.06 11.09
C HIS A 304 11.91 -0.47 10.56
N THR A 305 10.79 -0.02 11.13
CA THR A 305 9.51 -0.13 10.42
C THR A 305 9.41 0.99 9.42
N SER A 306 9.84 0.74 8.20
CA SER A 306 9.52 1.60 7.06
C SER A 306 8.26 1.12 6.33
N PHE A 307 7.57 0.10 6.85
CA PHE A 307 6.45 -0.52 6.17
C PHE A 307 5.39 -1.11 7.11
N ILE A 308 4.20 -0.51 7.06
CA ILE A 308 2.98 -0.98 7.71
C ILE A 308 1.86 -0.96 6.68
N THR A 309 1.07 -2.03 6.65
CA THR A 309 -0.07 -2.15 5.73
C THR A 309 -1.36 -2.21 6.53
N TYR A 310 -2.44 -1.66 5.96
CA TYR A 310 -3.78 -1.75 6.50
C TYR A 310 -4.61 -2.72 5.67
N TYR A 311 -5.29 -3.65 6.33
CA TYR A 311 -6.26 -4.55 5.70
C TYR A 311 -7.63 -4.29 6.31
N PRO A 312 -8.61 -3.81 5.54
CA PRO A 312 -9.92 -3.50 6.07
C PRO A 312 -10.72 -4.76 6.49
N ASN A 313 -10.39 -5.92 5.93
CA ASN A 313 -10.94 -7.22 6.31
C ASN A 313 -9.88 -8.33 6.26
N LEU A 314 -9.14 -8.50 7.36
CA LEU A 314 -8.30 -9.66 7.61
C LEU A 314 -8.99 -10.53 8.67
N TYR A 315 -9.59 -11.63 8.22
CA TYR A 315 -10.34 -12.57 9.08
C TYR A 315 -11.56 -11.95 9.79
N GLY A 316 -12.24 -11.02 9.11
CA GLY A 316 -13.47 -10.39 9.58
C GLY A 316 -13.25 -9.13 10.40
N GLU A 317 -12.00 -8.68 10.56
CA GLU A 317 -11.65 -7.49 11.32
C GLU A 317 -10.67 -6.59 10.55
N PRO A 318 -10.70 -5.28 10.77
CA PRO A 318 -9.68 -4.39 10.26
C PRO A 318 -8.39 -4.58 11.04
N THR A 319 -7.28 -4.72 10.33
CA THR A 319 -6.01 -5.15 10.91
C THR A 319 -4.85 -4.39 10.30
N TRP A 320 -3.93 -3.95 11.14
CA TRP A 320 -2.62 -3.51 10.71
C TRP A 320 -1.67 -4.70 10.63
N VAL A 321 -0.84 -4.73 9.59
CA VAL A 321 0.22 -5.71 9.44
C VAL A 321 1.56 -5.00 9.41
N VAL A 322 2.45 -5.41 10.29
CA VAL A 322 3.78 -4.83 10.48
C VAL A 322 4.81 -5.97 10.41
N PRO A 323 5.55 -6.10 9.30
CA PRO A 323 6.72 -6.96 9.26
C PRO A 323 7.83 -6.40 10.14
N ILE A 324 8.47 -7.26 10.93
CA ILE A 324 9.61 -6.91 11.78
C ILE A 324 10.89 -7.28 11.03
N ILE A 325 11.74 -6.29 10.78
CA ILE A 325 12.96 -6.43 9.98
C ILE A 325 14.18 -6.38 10.90
N SER A 326 15.11 -7.29 10.65
CA SER A 326 16.47 -7.25 11.20
C SER A 326 17.30 -6.12 10.58
N PRO A 327 18.43 -5.72 11.20
CA PRO A 327 19.37 -4.77 10.61
C PRO A 327 19.99 -5.24 9.28
N ASN A 328 19.85 -6.53 8.94
CA ASN A 328 20.32 -7.11 7.69
C ASN A 328 19.25 -7.08 6.58
N HIS A 329 18.17 -6.32 6.76
CA HIS A 329 17.03 -6.22 5.83
C HIS A 329 16.23 -7.51 5.64
N LEU A 330 16.34 -8.47 6.57
CA LEU A 330 15.56 -9.71 6.54
C LEU A 330 14.37 -9.63 7.50
N VAL A 331 13.23 -10.13 7.07
CA VAL A 331 12.02 -10.25 7.89
C VAL A 331 12.22 -11.38 8.90
N GLU A 332 12.17 -11.05 10.18
CA GLU A 332 12.32 -12.01 11.28
C GLU A 332 10.96 -12.46 11.82
N LYS A 333 10.00 -11.54 11.88
CA LYS A 333 8.67 -11.75 12.44
C LYS A 333 7.64 -10.95 11.67
N ILE A 334 6.38 -11.31 11.85
CA ILE A 334 5.25 -10.54 11.34
C ILE A 334 4.25 -10.32 12.47
N THR A 335 3.70 -9.11 12.50
CA THR A 335 2.82 -8.66 13.56
C THR A 335 1.47 -8.25 12.99
N PHE A 336 0.40 -8.78 13.56
CA PHE A 336 -0.97 -8.38 13.29
C PHE A 336 -1.51 -7.58 14.47
N VAL A 337 -2.03 -6.38 14.20
CA VAL A 337 -2.59 -5.51 15.24
C VAL A 337 -4.07 -5.26 14.95
N TYR A 338 -4.93 -5.61 15.89
CA TYR A 338 -6.36 -5.36 15.81
C TYR A 338 -6.63 -3.85 15.80
N ALA A 339 -6.98 -3.30 14.62
CA ALA A 339 -7.06 -1.87 14.39
C ALA A 339 -8.06 -1.13 15.31
N PRO A 340 -9.24 -1.67 15.65
CA PRO A 340 -10.20 -1.05 16.55
C PRO A 340 -9.71 -0.83 17.97
N ASN A 341 -8.63 -1.47 18.39
CA ASN A 341 -8.02 -1.26 19.71
C ASN A 341 -6.51 -1.05 19.59
N SER A 342 -6.01 -0.53 18.47
CA SER A 342 -4.57 -0.45 18.16
C SER A 342 -3.81 0.65 18.92
N GLN A 343 -4.34 1.07 20.07
CA GLN A 343 -3.66 1.90 21.07
C GLN A 343 -3.36 1.09 22.35
N ALA A 344 -3.93 -0.10 22.49
CA ALA A 344 -3.73 -0.97 23.64
C ALA A 344 -2.75 -2.10 23.29
N SER A 345 -1.87 -2.44 24.24
CA SER A 345 -0.87 -3.49 24.06
C SER A 345 -1.46 -4.88 23.83
N ASN A 346 -2.66 -5.15 24.34
CA ASN A 346 -3.37 -6.42 24.13
C ASN A 346 -3.95 -6.57 22.71
N ALA A 347 -3.80 -5.57 21.82
CA ALA A 347 -4.23 -5.63 20.43
C ALA A 347 -3.17 -6.20 19.47
N VAL A 348 -1.98 -6.58 19.97
CA VAL A 348 -0.83 -7.01 19.17
C VAL A 348 -0.63 -8.53 19.24
N ALA A 349 -0.53 -9.18 18.08
CA ALA A 349 -0.17 -10.59 17.93
C ALA A 349 1.06 -10.74 17.02
N ILE A 350 2.08 -11.45 17.48
CA ILE A 350 3.38 -11.58 16.81
C ILE A 350 3.66 -13.07 16.55
N GLY A 351 4.21 -13.38 15.38
CA GLY A 351 4.73 -14.72 15.06
C GLY A 351 5.96 -14.67 14.18
N SER A 352 6.70 -15.78 14.10
CA SER A 352 7.91 -15.87 13.27
C SER A 352 7.60 -15.95 11.77
N ASN A 353 6.36 -16.29 11.44
CA ASN A 353 5.82 -16.32 10.08
C ASN A 353 4.32 -15.98 10.10
N LYS A 354 3.73 -15.81 8.91
CA LYS A 354 2.32 -15.44 8.73
C LYS A 354 1.36 -16.38 9.46
N THR A 355 1.62 -17.69 9.43
CA THR A 355 0.73 -18.71 10.01
C THR A 355 0.74 -18.66 11.55
N GLU A 356 1.92 -18.53 12.15
CA GLU A 356 2.07 -18.36 13.60
C GLU A 356 1.42 -17.06 14.08
N ALA A 357 1.69 -15.95 13.38
CA ALA A 357 1.11 -14.65 13.70
C ALA A 357 -0.42 -14.67 13.58
N LEU A 358 -0.95 -15.31 12.55
CA LEU A 358 -2.39 -15.49 12.38
C LEU A 358 -2.99 -16.30 13.54
N SER A 359 -2.34 -17.38 13.95
CA SER A 359 -2.83 -18.24 15.03
C SER A 359 -2.94 -17.44 16.33
N ALA A 360 -1.89 -16.70 16.70
CA ALA A 360 -1.91 -15.79 17.85
C ALA A 360 -2.97 -14.68 17.70
N TYR A 361 -3.16 -14.17 16.48
CA TYR A 361 -4.15 -13.14 16.20
C TYR A 361 -5.60 -13.64 16.36
N LEU A 362 -5.91 -14.87 15.94
CA LEU A 362 -7.23 -15.46 16.11
C LEU A 362 -7.58 -15.67 17.59
N GLU A 363 -6.62 -16.07 18.41
CA GLU A 363 -6.81 -16.15 19.87
C GLU A 363 -7.08 -14.78 20.49
N LEU A 364 -6.36 -13.76 20.04
CA LEU A 364 -6.56 -12.37 20.45
C LEU A 364 -7.96 -11.88 20.09
N LEU A 365 -8.41 -12.10 18.84
CA LEU A 365 -9.74 -11.72 18.39
C LEU A 365 -10.85 -12.45 19.17
N ALA A 366 -10.66 -13.72 19.52
CA ALA A 366 -11.61 -14.47 20.33
C ALA A 366 -11.78 -13.83 21.73
N LYS A 367 -10.67 -13.42 22.36
CA LYS A 367 -10.67 -12.72 23.64
C LYS A 367 -11.36 -11.35 23.53
N ALA A 368 -10.98 -10.54 22.55
CA ALA A 368 -11.58 -9.21 22.33
C ALA A 368 -13.11 -9.30 22.14
N ARG A 369 -13.60 -10.24 21.33
CA ARG A 369 -15.04 -10.46 21.15
C ARG A 369 -15.75 -10.91 22.42
N SER A 370 -15.11 -11.74 23.24
CA SER A 370 -15.67 -12.18 24.52
C SER A 370 -15.85 -11.01 25.50
N GLU A 371 -14.90 -10.08 25.51
CA GLU A 371 -14.95 -8.85 26.30
C GLU A 371 -16.02 -7.88 25.79
N GLU A 372 -16.14 -7.68 24.47
CA GLU A 372 -17.17 -6.83 23.85
C GLU A 372 -18.60 -7.34 24.11
N ILE A 373 -18.81 -8.66 24.15
CA ILE A 373 -20.11 -9.30 24.41
C ILE A 373 -20.41 -9.38 25.93
N GLY A 374 -19.45 -9.01 26.80
CA GLY A 374 -19.60 -9.11 28.25
C GLY A 374 -19.70 -10.55 28.77
N LYS A 375 -19.23 -11.53 27.99
CA LYS A 375 -19.19 -12.94 28.37
C LYS A 375 -17.75 -13.35 28.58
N VAL A 376 -17.32 -13.41 29.83
CA VAL A 376 -16.09 -14.09 30.23
C VAL A 376 -16.16 -15.52 29.67
N PRO A 377 -15.12 -16.02 28.96
CA PRO A 377 -15.02 -17.43 28.64
C PRO A 377 -15.10 -18.21 29.95
N THR A 378 -16.25 -18.80 30.22
CA THR A 378 -16.41 -19.80 31.27
C THR A 378 -16.17 -21.15 30.60
N ASP A 379 -15.62 -22.12 31.32
CA ASP A 379 -15.34 -23.50 30.85
C ASP A 379 -16.58 -24.27 30.33
N GLN A 380 -17.71 -23.61 30.18
CA GLN A 380 -18.91 -24.10 29.52
C GLN A 380 -18.94 -23.60 28.08
N ALA A 381 -18.09 -24.18 27.23
CA ALA A 381 -18.42 -24.24 25.81
C ALA A 381 -19.81 -24.89 25.71
N ASN A 382 -20.77 -24.21 25.07
CA ASN A 382 -22.03 -24.83 24.66
C ASN A 382 -21.69 -25.94 23.66
N LEU A 383 -21.44 -27.15 24.18
CA LEU A 383 -21.26 -28.35 23.39
C LEU A 383 -22.53 -28.56 22.59
N MET A 384 -22.45 -28.32 21.28
CA MET A 384 -23.50 -28.73 20.36
C MET A 384 -23.39 -30.26 20.23
N VAL A 385 -24.32 -30.98 20.84
CA VAL A 385 -24.42 -32.43 20.68
C VAL A 385 -24.93 -32.71 19.27
N ALA A 386 -24.02 -33.10 18.37
CA ALA A 386 -24.39 -33.65 17.07
C ALA A 386 -24.47 -35.18 17.18
N GLY A 387 -25.66 -35.73 16.94
CA GLY A 387 -25.90 -37.18 16.91
C GLY A 387 -25.69 -37.75 15.50
N GLY A 388 -24.76 -38.69 15.35
CA GLY A 388 -24.55 -39.48 14.14
C GLY A 388 -23.80 -40.78 14.46
N PRO A 389 -23.92 -41.85 13.64
CA PRO A 389 -23.25 -43.12 13.90
C PRO A 389 -21.73 -42.95 13.80
N VAL A 390 -21.04 -43.20 14.92
CA VAL A 390 -19.57 -43.18 15.02
C VAL A 390 -19.03 -44.49 14.47
N SER A 391 -18.28 -44.44 13.36
CA SER A 391 -17.74 -45.65 12.71
C SER A 391 -16.41 -46.14 13.29
N ARG A 392 -15.65 -45.30 14.02
CA ARG A 392 -14.40 -45.70 14.72
C ARG A 392 -13.93 -44.63 15.70
N ILE A 393 -13.49 -45.05 16.89
CA ILE A 393 -12.71 -44.22 17.84
C ILE A 393 -11.31 -44.83 17.92
N GLY A 394 -10.28 -44.04 17.61
CA GLY A 394 -8.88 -44.43 17.77
C GLY A 394 -8.29 -43.84 19.05
N MET A 395 -7.78 -44.70 19.94
CA MET A 395 -6.93 -44.26 21.05
C MET A 395 -5.52 -44.01 20.52
N VAL A 396 -5.00 -42.80 20.71
CA VAL A 396 -3.57 -42.50 20.57
C VAL A 396 -2.92 -42.69 21.94
N PRO A 397 -1.95 -43.60 22.12
CA PRO A 397 -1.19 -43.67 23.37
C PRO A 397 -0.27 -42.45 23.46
N LEU A 398 -0.24 -41.81 24.62
CA LEU A 398 0.75 -40.79 24.97
C LEU A 398 2.13 -41.46 25.12
N LEU A 399 3.11 -40.97 24.36
CA LEU A 399 4.54 -41.05 24.70
C LEU A 399 5.12 -39.65 24.67
#